data_AF-A0A3D5JVE4-F1
#
_entry.id   AF-A0A3D5JVE4-F1
#
_cell.length_a   1.000
_cell.length_b   1.000
_cell.length_c   1.000
_cell.angle_alpha   90.00
_cell.angle_beta   90.00
_cell.angle_gamma   90.00
#
_symmetry.space_group_name_H-M   'P 1'
#
loop_
_entity.id
_entity.type
_entity.pdbx_description
1 polymer ?
#
loop_
_entity_poly.entity_id
_entity_poly.type
_entity_poly.pdbx_seq_one_letter_code
_entity_poly.pdbx_strand_id
1 'polypeptide(L)'
;MSFFANVELVPGDPILGLTEAYNADSRPTKVNLGVGIYYDESGRIPLLRAVKQIEQQLADEAKPRGYLPIDGLPAYNQATRELVFGKDSPLLAAGRVATSQTIGGSGAL
;
A
#
# COMPACT_ATOMS: atom_id res chain seq x y z
N MET A 1 -1.78 28.87 29.94
CA MET A 1 -1.04 27.62 29.63
C MET A 1 -1.45 27.14 28.24
N SER A 2 -0.53 26.58 27.46
CA SER A 2 -0.84 25.99 26.14
C SER A 2 -1.57 24.66 26.30
N PHE A 3 -2.51 24.37 25.40
CA PHE A 3 -3.21 23.09 25.33
C PHE A 3 -2.25 21.89 25.19
N PHE A 4 -1.08 22.10 24.57
CA PHE A 4 -0.09 21.04 24.33
C PHE A 4 1.05 20.99 25.36
N ALA A 5 0.94 21.70 26.49
CA ALA A 5 2.05 21.85 27.44
C ALA A 5 2.58 20.53 28.02
N ASN A 6 1.78 19.45 27.98
CA ASN A 6 2.10 18.14 28.55
C ASN A 6 2.15 17.03 27.49
N VAL A 7 2.27 17.36 26.19
CA VAL A 7 2.41 16.33 25.15
C VAL A 7 3.84 15.83 25.16
N GLU A 8 4.03 14.57 25.55
CA GLU A 8 5.32 13.91 25.57
C GLU A 8 5.72 13.38 24.19
N LEU A 9 7.03 13.36 23.93
CA LEU A 9 7.56 12.77 22.71
C LEU A 9 7.55 11.24 22.84
N VAL A 10 6.86 10.58 21.90
CA VAL A 10 6.91 9.12 21.78
C VAL A 10 8.17 8.72 21.01
N PRO A 11 8.87 7.64 21.39
CA PRO A 11 9.99 7.12 20.60
C PRO A 11 9.56 6.90 19.15
N GLY A 12 10.41 7.33 18.21
CA GLY A 12 10.17 7.10 16.78
C GLY A 12 10.14 5.61 16.44
N ASP A 13 9.46 5.27 15.34
CA ASP A 13 9.46 3.90 14.82
C ASP A 13 10.90 3.48 14.44
N PRO A 14 11.39 2.33 14.92
CA PRO A 14 12.78 1.94 14.72
C PRO A 14 13.14 1.70 13.25
N ILE A 15 12.18 1.31 12.40
CA ILE A 15 12.38 1.12 10.96
C ILE A 15 12.41 2.48 10.24
N LEU A 16 11.55 3.41 10.66
CA LEU A 16 11.55 4.77 10.07
C LEU A 16 12.81 5.53 10.43
N GLY A 17 13.26 5.46 11.69
CA GLY A 17 14.50 6.09 12.15
C GLY A 17 15.75 5.58 11.39
N LEU A 18 15.79 4.31 11.01
CA LEU A 18 16.87 3.75 10.19
C LEU A 18 16.88 4.36 8.77
N THR A 19 15.71 4.60 8.20
CA THR A 19 15.58 5.23 6.88
C THR A 19 16.02 6.69 6.91
N GLU A 20 15.69 7.42 7.97
CA GLU A 20 16.14 8.80 8.18
C GLU A 20 17.68 8.87 8.29
N ALA A 21 18.28 8.02 9.11
CA ALA A 21 19.73 7.91 9.25
C ALA A 21 20.40 7.55 7.91
N TYR A 22 19.82 6.59 7.17
CA TYR A 22 20.29 6.26 5.82
C TYR A 22 20.22 7.47 4.89
N ASN A 23 19.13 8.24 4.90
CA ASN A 23 18.99 9.41 4.02
C ASN A 23 19.99 10.53 4.37
N ALA A 24 20.24 10.77 5.65
CA ALA A 24 21.17 11.78 6.15
C ALA A 24 22.66 11.45 5.90
N ASP A 25 22.99 10.17 5.71
CA ASP A 25 24.35 9.72 5.44
C ASP A 25 24.85 10.23 4.07
N SER A 26 25.95 10.98 4.05
CA SER A 26 26.51 11.56 2.81
C SER A 26 27.38 10.59 2.01
N ARG A 27 27.65 9.38 2.53
CA ARG A 27 28.49 8.39 1.83
C ARG A 27 27.81 7.94 0.53
N PRO A 28 28.51 7.98 -0.62
CA PRO A 28 27.93 7.60 -1.91
C PRO A 28 27.72 6.09 -2.06
N THR A 29 28.35 5.27 -1.22
CA THR A 29 28.32 3.79 -1.28
C THR A 29 27.47 3.16 -0.18
N LYS A 30 26.51 3.91 0.37
CA LYS A 30 25.58 3.42 1.40
C LYS A 30 24.51 2.49 0.78
N VAL A 31 24.02 1.55 1.57
CA VAL A 31 22.95 0.60 1.17
C VAL A 31 21.90 0.55 2.27
N ASN A 32 20.61 0.67 1.91
CA ASN A 32 19.50 0.51 2.84
C ASN A 32 18.90 -0.90 2.70
N LEU A 33 18.96 -1.69 3.76
CA LEU A 33 18.35 -3.04 3.83
C LEU A 33 17.24 -3.12 4.90
N GLY A 34 16.77 -1.97 5.39
CA GLY A 34 15.83 -1.89 6.50
C GLY A 34 14.38 -2.04 6.07
N VAL A 35 13.94 -1.24 5.09
CA VAL A 35 12.55 -1.24 4.63
C VAL A 35 12.35 -2.30 3.56
N GLY A 36 11.32 -3.13 3.71
CA GLY A 36 10.94 -4.18 2.77
C GLY A 36 10.29 -3.67 1.48
N ILE A 37 10.96 -2.78 0.76
CA ILE A 37 10.54 -2.30 -0.56
C ILE A 37 11.39 -3.00 -1.63
N TYR A 38 10.75 -3.37 -2.74
CA TYR A 38 11.46 -3.88 -3.91
C TYR A 38 12.15 -2.73 -4.65
N TYR A 39 13.45 -2.89 -4.90
CA TYR A 39 14.27 -1.96 -5.67
C TYR A 39 14.80 -2.64 -6.93
N ASP A 40 14.95 -1.88 -8.01
CA ASP A 40 15.68 -2.31 -9.20
C ASP A 40 17.22 -2.26 -8.99
N GLU A 41 17.96 -2.67 -10.01
CA GLU A 41 19.43 -2.72 -9.98
C GLU A 41 20.08 -1.33 -9.87
N SER A 42 19.32 -0.26 -10.09
CA SER A 42 19.74 1.13 -9.91
C SER A 42 19.38 1.68 -8.52
N GLY A 43 18.82 0.86 -7.63
CA GLY A 43 18.39 1.25 -6.28
C GLY A 43 17.13 2.12 -6.28
N ARG A 44 16.27 2.02 -7.29
CA ARG A 44 15.03 2.79 -7.42
C ARG A 44 13.81 1.89 -7.24
N ILE A 45 12.70 2.47 -6.80
CA ILE A 45 11.41 1.76 -6.73
C ILE A 45 10.83 1.71 -8.15
N PRO A 46 10.65 0.52 -8.75
CA PRO A 46 10.16 0.44 -10.12
C PRO A 46 8.63 0.55 -10.17
N LEU A 47 8.12 1.27 -11.16
CA LEU A 47 6.71 1.24 -11.52
C LEU A 47 6.45 0.03 -12.43
N LEU A 48 5.59 -0.90 -11.98
CA LEU A 48 5.27 -2.10 -12.76
C LEU A 48 4.62 -1.71 -14.10
N ARG A 49 5.00 -2.42 -15.17
CA ARG A 49 4.49 -2.15 -16.54
C ARG A 49 2.96 -2.16 -16.60
N ALA A 50 2.33 -3.13 -15.95
CA ALA A 50 0.87 -3.25 -15.91
C ALA A 50 0.21 -2.05 -15.21
N VAL A 51 0.81 -1.54 -14.14
CA VAL A 51 0.32 -0.36 -13.41
C VAL A 51 0.44 0.89 -14.28
N LYS A 52 1.61 1.11 -14.89
CA LYS A 52 1.82 2.25 -15.79
C LYS A 52 0.79 2.30 -16.94
N GLN A 53 0.49 1.14 -17.52
CA GLN A 53 -0.48 1.04 -18.62
C GLN A 53 -1.89 1.43 -18.18
N ILE A 54 -2.38 0.90 -17.04
CA ILE A 54 -3.73 1.21 -16.60
C ILE A 54 -3.86 2.65 -16.07
N GLU A 55 -2.82 3.22 -15.46
CA GLU A 55 -2.82 4.62 -15.03
C GLU A 55 -3.00 5.58 -16.21
N GLN A 56 -2.30 5.32 -17.32
CA GLN A 56 -2.44 6.10 -18.56
C GLN A 56 -3.86 6.00 -19.11
N GLN A 57 -4.39 4.78 -19.23
CA GLN A 57 -5.75 4.58 -19.72
C GLN A 57 -6.79 5.28 -18.84
N LEU A 58 -6.69 5.17 -17.51
CA LEU A 58 -7.63 5.81 -16.58
C LEU A 58 -7.56 7.33 -16.64
N ALA A 59 -6.37 7.90 -16.87
CA ALA A 59 -6.20 9.33 -17.07
C ALA A 59 -6.90 9.80 -18.36
N ASP A 60 -6.72 9.06 -19.46
CA ASP A 60 -7.34 9.36 -20.76
C ASP A 60 -8.87 9.25 -20.71
N GLU A 61 -9.41 8.27 -19.96
CA GLU A 61 -10.86 8.10 -19.78
C GLU A 61 -11.51 9.24 -18.95
N ALA A 62 -10.72 9.93 -18.11
CA ALA A 62 -11.12 11.11 -17.34
C ALA A 62 -12.45 11.01 -16.55
N LYS A 63 -12.83 9.80 -16.11
CA LYS A 63 -14.10 9.52 -15.42
C LYS A 63 -14.28 10.34 -14.13
N PRO A 64 -15.53 10.66 -13.72
CA PRO A 64 -15.80 11.33 -12.44
C PRO A 64 -15.35 10.47 -11.24
N ARG A 65 -14.95 11.12 -10.14
CA ARG A 65 -14.37 10.48 -8.95
C ARG A 65 -15.29 10.64 -7.72
N GLY A 66 -16.45 9.99 -7.77
CA GLY A 66 -17.40 9.97 -6.67
C GLY A 66 -17.00 9.01 -5.55
N TYR A 67 -17.80 8.99 -4.49
CA TYR A 67 -17.63 8.00 -3.41
C TYR A 67 -17.83 6.57 -3.92
N LEU A 68 -17.04 5.66 -3.35
CA LEU A 68 -17.25 4.22 -3.47
C LEU A 68 -18.28 3.73 -2.44
N PRO A 69 -18.84 2.52 -2.61
CA PRO A 69 -19.54 1.82 -1.55
C PRO A 69 -18.67 1.70 -0.27
N ILE A 70 -19.33 1.52 0.88
CA ILE A 70 -18.66 1.43 2.19
C ILE A 70 -17.62 0.30 2.22
N ASP A 71 -17.95 -0.83 1.60
CA ASP A 71 -17.10 -2.01 1.49
C ASP A 71 -16.12 -1.96 0.29
N GLY A 72 -16.10 -0.86 -0.45
CA GLY A 72 -15.15 -0.59 -1.53
C GLY A 72 -15.67 -0.88 -2.94
N LEU A 73 -14.74 -0.96 -3.89
CA LEU A 73 -15.06 -1.19 -5.29
C LEU A 73 -15.41 -2.68 -5.54
N PRO A 74 -16.61 -3.03 -6.05
CA PRO A 74 -17.01 -4.43 -6.22
C PRO A 74 -16.04 -5.27 -7.06
N ALA A 75 -15.51 -4.69 -8.15
CA ALA A 75 -14.53 -5.36 -9.01
C ALA A 75 -13.20 -5.64 -8.29
N TYR A 76 -12.77 -4.74 -7.41
CA TYR A 76 -11.56 -4.94 -6.59
C TYR A 76 -11.79 -6.05 -5.56
N ASN A 77 -12.93 -6.04 -4.86
CA ASN A 77 -13.30 -7.06 -3.89
C ASN A 77 -13.38 -8.46 -4.53
N GLN A 78 -13.94 -8.55 -5.73
CA GLN A 78 -13.95 -9.79 -6.49
C GLN A 78 -12.55 -10.25 -6.91
N ALA A 79 -11.74 -9.36 -7.49
CA ALA A 79 -10.40 -9.72 -7.96
C ALA A 79 -9.48 -10.17 -6.80
N THR A 80 -9.56 -9.49 -5.66
CA THR A 80 -8.74 -9.79 -4.48
C THR A 80 -9.12 -11.10 -3.81
N ARG A 81 -10.42 -11.41 -3.64
CA ARG A 81 -10.82 -12.71 -3.10
C ARG A 81 -10.46 -13.87 -4.05
N GLU A 82 -10.56 -13.68 -5.37
CA GLU A 82 -10.12 -14.68 -6.35
C GLU A 82 -8.60 -14.87 -6.32
N LEU A 83 -7.84 -13.79 -6.12
CA LEU A 83 -6.39 -13.85 -5.97
C LEU A 83 -5.97 -14.63 -4.71
N VAL A 84 -6.66 -14.43 -3.59
CA VAL A 84 -6.33 -15.06 -2.31
C VAL A 84 -6.79 -16.53 -2.26
N PHE A 85 -8.02 -16.82 -2.69
CA PHE A 85 -8.61 -18.16 -2.54
C PHE A 85 -8.49 -19.04 -3.79
N GLY A 86 -8.16 -18.45 -4.95
CA GLY A 86 -8.26 -19.10 -6.25
C GLY A 86 -9.68 -19.05 -6.81
N LYS A 87 -9.80 -18.90 -8.14
CA LYS A 87 -11.10 -18.77 -8.84
C LYS A 87 -12.03 -19.97 -8.62
N ASP A 88 -11.47 -21.17 -8.51
CA ASP A 88 -12.21 -22.42 -8.37
C ASP A 88 -12.42 -22.83 -6.89
N SER A 89 -12.26 -21.89 -5.95
CA SER A 89 -12.41 -22.19 -4.53
C SER A 89 -13.85 -22.60 -4.18
N PRO A 90 -14.04 -23.75 -3.48
CA PRO A 90 -15.36 -24.15 -3.01
C PRO A 90 -15.94 -23.17 -1.98
N LEU A 91 -15.10 -22.38 -1.29
CA LEU A 91 -15.56 -21.34 -0.37
C LEU A 91 -16.21 -20.17 -1.12
N LEU A 92 -15.65 -19.80 -2.27
CA LEU A 92 -16.25 -18.78 -3.15
C LEU A 92 -17.56 -19.29 -3.74
N ALA A 93 -17.58 -20.53 -4.26
CA ALA A 93 -18.77 -21.15 -4.82
C ALA A 93 -19.91 -21.28 -3.78
N ALA A 94 -19.57 -21.55 -2.52
CA ALA A 94 -20.53 -21.64 -1.42
C ALA A 94 -20.90 -20.27 -0.80
N GLY A 95 -20.39 -19.14 -1.31
CA GLY A 95 -20.70 -17.81 -0.77
C GLY A 95 -20.19 -17.57 0.65
N ARG A 96 -19.11 -18.25 1.06
CA ARG A 96 -18.57 -18.24 2.43
C ARG A 96 -17.45 -17.23 2.66
N VAL A 97 -17.22 -16.33 1.71
CA VAL A 97 -16.15 -15.33 1.77
C VAL A 97 -16.76 -13.93 1.69
N ALA A 98 -16.58 -13.15 2.75
CA ALA A 98 -16.83 -11.72 2.77
C ALA A 98 -15.53 -10.96 2.49
N THR A 99 -15.60 -9.84 1.80
CA THR A 99 -14.44 -9.03 1.41
C THR A 99 -14.81 -7.56 1.45
N SER A 100 -13.97 -6.75 2.09
CA SER A 100 -14.09 -5.30 2.17
C SER A 100 -12.75 -4.69 1.84
N GLN A 101 -12.74 -3.63 1.03
CA GLN A 101 -11.53 -2.87 0.72
C GLN A 101 -11.08 -2.06 1.95
N THR A 102 -9.78 -2.01 2.20
CA THR A 102 -9.18 -1.29 3.34
C THR A 102 -7.98 -0.45 2.90
N ILE A 103 -7.47 0.38 3.81
CA ILE A 103 -6.27 1.21 3.56
C ILE A 103 -5.01 0.37 3.79
N GLY A 104 -4.59 -0.34 2.75
CA GLY A 104 -3.46 -1.25 2.80
C GLY A 104 -3.64 -2.39 3.80
N GLY A 105 -2.58 -3.14 4.05
CA GLY A 105 -2.60 -4.26 5.00
C GLY A 105 -2.85 -3.80 6.44
N SER A 106 -2.25 -2.68 6.87
CA SER A 106 -2.42 -2.16 8.23
C SER A 106 -3.86 -1.74 8.55
N GLY A 107 -4.60 -1.22 7.57
CA GLY A 107 -6.02 -0.91 7.75
C GLY A 107 -6.93 -2.14 7.69
N ALA A 108 -6.40 -3.32 7.32
CA ALA A 108 -7.14 -4.58 7.33
C ALA A 108 -7.02 -5.34 8.66
N LEU A 109 -5.93 -5.13 9.40
CA LEU A 109 -5.65 -5.73 10.71
C LEU A 109 -6.44 -5.02 11.82
#